data_AF-A0A3C0KQK7-F1
#
_entry.id   AF-A0A3C0KQK7-F1
#
_cell.length_a   1.000
_cell.length_b   1.000
_cell.length_c   1.000
_cell.angle_alpha   90.00
_cell.angle_beta   90.00
_cell.angle_gamma   90.00
#
_symmetry.space_group_name_H-M   'P 1'
#
loop_
_entity.id
_entity.type
_entity.pdbx_description
1 polymer ?
#
loop_
_entity_poly.entity_id
_entity_poly.type
_entity_poly.pdbx_seq_one_letter_code
_entity_poly.pdbx_strand_id
1 'polypeptide(L)'
;MEVMKKHSSAPLLFLLFFLVFVVPGCTPVRTHQQTIDGTKSYTDQISDIEKTKIRATVINSLNEGLNKYRLSPGDQIEVMYHISLAPQAEDYSLGVNDEVNVEFYYHPQINRTLVIRPDGKITMPIKGDFKAAGMKPALLANVIAKAYSDILSDPQVTVNVNKFSSHITELQKAITNSPRGQARLCIIAP
;
A
#
# COMPACT_ATOMS: atom_id res chain seq x y z
N MET A 1 -61.09 40.82 26.98
CA MET A 1 -61.26 42.26 26.71
C MET A 1 -59.95 42.81 26.19
N GLU A 2 -59.94 42.95 24.87
CA GLU A 2 -59.06 43.76 24.04
C GLU A 2 -58.85 45.17 24.60
N VAL A 3 -57.61 45.67 24.67
CA VAL A 3 -57.30 47.08 24.37
C VAL A 3 -55.88 47.17 23.80
N MET A 4 -55.79 47.41 22.50
CA MET A 4 -54.64 48.00 21.82
C MET A 4 -54.42 49.44 22.31
N LYS A 5 -53.17 49.86 22.52
CA LYS A 5 -52.79 51.28 22.39
C LYS A 5 -51.46 51.43 21.67
N LYS A 6 -51.55 52.16 20.56
CA LYS A 6 -50.55 52.47 19.53
C LYS A 6 -50.08 53.91 19.72
N HIS A 7 -48.77 54.14 19.61
CA HIS A 7 -48.00 55.37 19.28
C HIS A 7 -46.80 55.49 20.24
N SER A 8 -45.63 56.04 19.92
CA SER A 8 -44.95 56.51 18.71
C SER A 8 -43.79 57.36 19.24
N SER A 9 -42.53 57.01 18.94
CA SER A 9 -41.41 57.98 18.90
C SER A 9 -40.16 57.33 18.31
N ALA A 10 -39.64 57.98 17.26
CA ALA A 10 -38.50 57.61 16.41
C ALA A 10 -37.14 58.06 17.03
N PRO A 11 -36.02 58.19 16.28
CA PRO A 11 -35.38 57.29 15.30
C PRO A 11 -33.88 57.04 15.65
N LEU A 12 -33.25 55.98 15.14
CA LEU A 12 -31.80 56.04 14.89
C LEU A 12 -31.42 55.33 13.59
N LEU A 13 -30.88 56.16 12.71
CA LEU A 13 -30.46 55.95 11.34
C LEU A 13 -29.20 55.08 11.32
N PHE A 14 -29.31 53.78 11.05
CA PHE A 14 -28.17 52.93 10.68
C PHE A 14 -28.41 52.37 9.28
N LEU A 15 -27.87 53.10 8.31
CA LEU A 15 -27.90 52.82 6.89
C LEU A 15 -27.01 51.57 6.63
N LEU A 16 -27.60 50.39 6.78
CA LEU A 16 -26.95 49.12 6.50
C LEU A 16 -27.07 48.88 4.99
N PHE A 17 -26.03 49.29 4.27
CA PHE A 17 -25.82 49.02 2.86
C PHE A 17 -25.80 47.49 2.68
N PHE A 18 -26.95 46.91 2.34
CA PHE A 18 -27.06 45.51 1.95
C PHE A 18 -26.36 45.36 0.60
N LEU A 19 -25.06 45.13 0.65
CA LEU A 19 -24.26 44.75 -0.49
C LEU A 19 -24.74 43.37 -0.92
N VAL A 20 -25.61 43.34 -1.94
CA VAL A 20 -26.01 42.13 -2.65
C VAL A 20 -24.75 41.58 -3.31
N PHE A 21 -24.06 40.67 -2.62
CA PHE A 21 -23.09 39.78 -3.23
C PHE A 21 -23.86 38.88 -4.21
N VAL A 22 -23.92 39.27 -5.48
CA VAL A 22 -24.18 38.33 -6.57
C VAL A 22 -22.94 37.45 -6.63
N VAL A 23 -22.98 36.29 -5.97
CA VAL A 23 -21.97 35.25 -6.13
C VAL A 23 -22.11 34.75 -7.57
N PRO A 24 -21.13 34.94 -8.46
CA PRO A 24 -21.15 34.29 -9.76
C PRO A 24 -21.13 32.79 -9.50
N GLY A 25 -22.24 32.12 -9.82
CA GLY A 25 -22.34 30.68 -9.67
C GLY A 25 -21.26 29.99 -10.49
N CYS A 26 -20.27 29.40 -9.81
CA CYS A 26 -19.46 28.34 -10.37
C CYS A 26 -20.40 27.16 -10.66
N THR A 27 -20.91 27.04 -11.88
CA THR A 27 -21.47 25.76 -12.33
C THR A 27 -20.29 24.85 -12.69
N PRO A 28 -20.25 23.60 -12.18
CA PRO A 28 -19.17 22.68 -12.51
C PRO A 28 -19.19 22.41 -14.02
N VAL A 29 -18.01 22.46 -14.66
CA VAL A 29 -17.85 22.11 -16.07
C VAL A 29 -18.22 20.64 -16.25
N ARG A 30 -19.33 20.37 -16.94
CA ARG A 30 -19.79 19.01 -17.23
C ARG A 30 -19.04 18.41 -18.41
N THR A 31 -18.42 17.26 -18.21
CA THR A 31 -17.73 16.51 -19.28
C THR A 31 -18.75 15.85 -20.19
N HIS A 32 -18.58 16.11 -21.48
CA HIS A 32 -19.57 15.86 -22.51
C HIS A 32 -18.91 15.21 -23.73
N GLN A 33 -19.51 14.15 -24.29
CA GLN A 33 -19.00 13.49 -25.49
C GLN A 33 -19.91 13.75 -26.69
N GLN A 34 -19.35 14.30 -27.76
CA GLN A 34 -20.08 14.58 -29.00
C GLN A 34 -19.95 13.39 -29.96
N THR A 35 -21.08 12.80 -30.31
CA THR A 35 -21.16 11.81 -31.40
C THR A 35 -21.10 12.52 -32.75
N ILE A 36 -20.68 11.82 -33.81
CA ILE A 36 -20.56 12.33 -35.19
C ILE A 36 -21.89 12.97 -35.68
N ASP A 37 -23.02 12.49 -35.15
CA ASP A 37 -24.37 13.01 -35.41
C ASP A 37 -24.69 14.32 -34.65
N GLY A 38 -23.71 14.95 -33.99
CA GLY A 38 -23.87 16.17 -33.21
C GLY A 38 -24.62 16.00 -31.88
N THR A 39 -25.03 14.78 -31.53
CA THR A 39 -25.76 14.49 -30.30
C THR A 39 -24.86 14.61 -29.09
N LYS A 40 -25.36 15.34 -28.09
CA LYS A 40 -24.63 15.60 -26.86
C LYS A 40 -25.04 14.65 -25.71
N SER A 41 -24.28 13.59 -25.44
CA SER A 41 -24.37 12.77 -24.19
C SER A 41 -23.47 13.22 -23.01
N TYR A 42 -24.08 13.49 -21.84
CA TYR A 42 -23.35 13.88 -20.61
C TYR A 42 -23.01 12.65 -19.76
N THR A 43 -21.81 12.63 -19.19
CA THR A 43 -21.33 11.50 -18.36
C THR A 43 -22.25 11.20 -17.18
N ASP A 44 -22.91 12.22 -16.63
CA ASP A 44 -23.84 12.14 -15.50
C ASP A 44 -25.17 11.44 -15.86
N GLN A 45 -25.51 11.37 -17.16
CA GLN A 45 -26.79 10.83 -17.66
C GLN A 45 -26.69 9.36 -18.08
N ILE A 46 -25.47 8.80 -18.07
CA ILE A 46 -25.21 7.43 -18.50
C ILE A 46 -25.34 6.52 -17.27
N SER A 47 -26.18 5.49 -17.37
CA SER A 47 -26.32 4.49 -16.30
C SER A 47 -24.99 3.77 -16.06
N ASP A 48 -24.74 3.34 -14.81
CA ASP A 48 -23.44 2.71 -14.47
C ASP A 48 -23.18 1.42 -15.26
N ILE A 49 -24.25 0.73 -15.66
CA ILE A 49 -24.21 -0.46 -16.52
C ILE A 49 -23.72 -0.08 -17.92
N GLU A 50 -24.19 1.02 -18.47
CA GLU A 50 -23.83 1.51 -19.79
C GLU A 50 -22.40 2.07 -19.81
N LYS A 51 -21.97 2.77 -18.76
CA LYS A 51 -20.55 3.16 -18.56
C LYS A 51 -19.63 1.95 -18.56
N THR A 52 -20.03 0.87 -17.90
CA THR A 52 -19.25 -0.38 -17.83
C THR A 52 -19.13 -1.04 -19.19
N LYS A 53 -20.22 -1.06 -19.98
CA LYS A 53 -20.21 -1.55 -21.36
C LYS A 53 -19.33 -0.71 -22.27
N ILE A 54 -19.41 0.62 -22.19
CA ILE A 54 -18.57 1.54 -22.97
C ILE A 54 -17.08 1.31 -22.64
N ARG A 55 -16.74 1.22 -21.35
CA ARG A 55 -15.35 0.91 -20.94
C ARG A 55 -14.88 -0.42 -21.52
N ALA A 56 -15.71 -1.46 -21.46
CA ALA A 56 -15.37 -2.77 -22.02
C ALA A 56 -15.16 -2.72 -23.54
N THR A 57 -16.03 -2.01 -24.28
CA THR A 57 -15.89 -1.84 -25.73
C THR A 57 -14.62 -1.08 -26.11
N VAL A 58 -14.29 -0.01 -25.39
CA VAL A 58 -13.04 0.76 -25.61
C VAL A 58 -11.81 -0.09 -25.31
N ILE A 59 -11.82 -0.88 -24.23
CA ILE A 59 -10.73 -1.81 -23.91
C ILE A 59 -10.54 -2.82 -25.05
N ASN A 60 -11.63 -3.37 -25.57
CA ASN A 60 -11.57 -4.36 -26.66
C ASN A 60 -11.01 -3.76 -27.95
N SER A 61 -11.44 -2.57 -28.36
CA SER A 61 -10.92 -1.91 -29.57
C SER A 61 -9.45 -1.49 -29.42
N LEU A 62 -9.02 -1.06 -28.23
CA LEU A 62 -7.61 -0.81 -27.93
C LEU A 62 -6.78 -2.09 -28.02
N ASN A 63 -7.29 -3.21 -27.48
CA ASN A 63 -6.60 -4.50 -27.55
C ASN A 63 -6.44 -4.99 -29.00
N GLU A 64 -7.46 -4.83 -29.84
CA GLU A 64 -7.38 -5.18 -31.26
C GLU A 64 -6.30 -4.37 -32.00
N GLY A 65 -6.23 -3.06 -31.74
CA GLY A 65 -5.21 -2.18 -32.30
C GLY A 65 -3.80 -2.50 -31.82
N LEU A 66 -3.63 -2.71 -30.51
CA LEU A 66 -2.34 -3.02 -29.88
C LEU A 66 -1.81 -4.39 -30.29
N ASN A 67 -2.66 -5.41 -30.42
CA ASN A 67 -2.26 -6.76 -30.86
C ASN A 67 -1.68 -6.75 -32.30
N LYS A 68 -2.10 -5.80 -33.13
CA LYS A 68 -1.58 -5.63 -34.50
C LYS A 68 -0.28 -4.83 -34.52
N TYR A 69 -0.01 -4.01 -33.50
CA TYR A 69 1.19 -3.18 -33.44
C TYR A 69 2.47 -4.04 -33.38
N ARG A 70 3.52 -3.58 -34.05
CA ARG A 70 4.87 -4.15 -33.96
C ARG A 70 5.80 -3.04 -33.49
N LEU A 71 6.52 -3.33 -32.43
CA LEU A 71 7.48 -2.44 -31.83
C LEU A 71 8.55 -2.07 -32.86
N SER A 72 8.75 -0.77 -33.06
CA SER A 72 9.72 -0.24 -34.02
C SER A 72 10.87 0.48 -33.30
N PRO A 73 12.07 0.56 -33.90
CA PRO A 73 13.15 1.36 -33.35
C PRO A 73 12.70 2.81 -33.12
N GLY A 74 12.96 3.33 -31.92
CA GLY A 74 12.53 4.66 -31.48
C GLY A 74 11.26 4.68 -30.61
N ASP A 75 10.51 3.58 -30.55
CA ASP A 75 9.37 3.45 -29.65
C ASP A 75 9.81 3.52 -28.18
N GLN A 76 9.03 4.24 -27.38
CA GLN A 76 9.25 4.39 -25.94
C GLN A 76 8.22 3.56 -25.17
N ILE A 77 8.71 2.57 -24.43
CA ILE A 77 7.87 1.72 -23.59
C ILE A 77 8.21 1.98 -22.14
N GLU A 78 7.18 2.19 -21.33
CA GLU A 78 7.33 2.16 -19.89
C GLU A 78 7.06 0.73 -19.38
N VAL A 79 8.11 0.07 -18.90
CA VAL A 79 8.02 -1.25 -18.30
C VAL A 79 7.73 -1.08 -16.81
N MET A 80 6.53 -1.48 -16.40
CA MET A 80 6.11 -1.49 -14.99
C MET A 80 6.36 -2.87 -14.39
N TYR A 81 7.11 -2.94 -13.29
CA TYR A 81 7.33 -4.19 -12.56
C TYR A 81 6.21 -4.39 -11.53
N HIS A 82 5.45 -5.48 -11.66
CA HIS A 82 4.45 -5.89 -10.67
C HIS A 82 4.98 -7.09 -9.89
N ILE A 83 5.51 -6.84 -8.69
CA ILE A 83 5.95 -7.89 -7.76
C ILE A 83 4.74 -8.30 -6.92
N SER A 84 4.25 -9.53 -7.11
CA SER A 84 3.17 -10.11 -6.31
C SER A 84 3.74 -10.94 -5.16
N LEU A 85 3.38 -10.57 -3.93
CA LEU A 85 3.62 -11.42 -2.76
C LEU A 85 2.45 -12.40 -2.62
N ALA A 86 2.55 -13.55 -3.29
CA ALA A 86 1.62 -14.65 -3.09
C ALA A 86 2.10 -15.54 -1.92
N PRO A 87 1.20 -16.13 -1.12
CA PRO A 87 1.57 -17.15 -0.15
C PRO A 87 2.29 -18.30 -0.85
N GLN A 88 3.53 -18.59 -0.46
CA GLN A 88 4.22 -19.78 -0.91
C GLN A 88 3.74 -21.01 -0.13
N ALA A 89 3.72 -22.16 -0.79
CA ALA A 89 3.37 -23.43 -0.17
C ALA A 89 4.50 -23.99 0.73
N GLU A 90 5.73 -23.47 0.59
CA GLU A 90 6.88 -23.90 1.38
C GLU A 90 6.93 -23.17 2.72
N ASP A 91 7.28 -23.92 3.77
CA ASP A 91 7.46 -23.37 5.10
C ASP A 91 8.67 -22.42 5.15
N TYR A 92 8.48 -21.28 5.82
CA TYR A 92 9.53 -20.29 6.01
C TYR A 92 10.73 -20.88 6.77
N SER A 93 11.92 -20.64 6.21
CA SER A 93 13.20 -20.99 6.82
C SER A 93 13.98 -19.71 7.11
N LEU A 94 14.58 -19.64 8.30
CA LEU A 94 15.35 -18.49 8.74
C LEU A 94 16.57 -18.26 7.85
N GLY A 95 16.72 -17.03 7.38
CA GLY A 95 17.84 -16.56 6.56
C GLY A 95 18.81 -15.69 7.34
N VAL A 96 19.97 -15.42 6.72
CA VAL A 96 20.91 -14.42 7.21
C VAL A 96 20.26 -13.03 7.15
N ASN A 97 20.58 -12.15 8.09
CA ASN A 97 20.00 -10.80 8.25
C ASN A 97 18.52 -10.77 8.68
N ASP A 98 17.90 -11.92 8.96
CA ASP A 98 16.58 -11.93 9.59
C ASP A 98 16.68 -11.41 11.02
N GLU A 99 15.66 -10.65 11.42
CA GLU A 99 15.47 -10.19 12.78
C GLU A 99 14.45 -11.09 13.47
N VAL A 100 14.90 -11.83 14.47
CA VAL A 100 14.09 -12.73 15.28
C VAL A 100 13.96 -12.20 16.70
N ASN A 101 12.78 -12.36 17.27
CA ASN A 101 12.51 -12.07 18.68
C ASN A 101 12.32 -13.39 19.41
N VAL A 102 13.20 -13.66 20.38
CA VAL A 102 13.16 -14.86 21.21
C VAL A 102 12.55 -14.47 22.55
N GLU A 103 11.40 -15.07 22.85
CA GLU A 103 10.60 -14.79 24.04
C GLU A 103 10.49 -16.03 24.92
N PHE A 104 10.80 -15.86 26.20
CA PHE A 104 10.58 -16.85 27.25
C PHE A 104 9.31 -16.48 28.02
N TYR A 105 8.30 -17.35 28.01
CA TYR A 105 6.99 -17.05 28.57
C TYR A 105 7.05 -16.67 30.06
N TYR A 106 7.79 -17.44 30.86
CA TYR A 106 7.91 -17.22 32.31
C TYR A 106 9.02 -16.21 32.69
N HIS A 107 9.88 -15.82 31.74
CA HIS A 107 11.10 -15.05 32.02
C HIS A 107 11.33 -13.92 31.01
N PRO A 108 10.44 -12.92 30.96
CA PRO A 108 10.51 -11.85 29.97
C PRO A 108 11.80 -11.00 30.06
N GLN A 109 12.49 -11.02 31.20
CA GLN A 109 13.76 -10.32 31.40
C GLN A 109 14.92 -10.85 30.53
N ILE A 110 14.79 -12.07 30.00
CA ILE A 110 15.79 -12.70 29.12
C ILE A 110 15.41 -12.53 27.64
N ASN A 111 14.21 -12.01 27.34
CA ASN A 111 13.74 -11.82 25.98
C ASN A 111 14.65 -10.86 25.21
N ARG A 112 14.97 -11.23 23.97
CA ARG A 112 15.85 -10.43 23.11
C ARG A 112 15.42 -10.49 21.67
N THR A 113 15.46 -9.34 21.03
CA THR A 113 15.47 -9.21 19.58
C THR A 113 16.91 -9.35 19.09
N LEU A 114 17.16 -10.33 18.23
CA LEU A 114 18.46 -10.68 17.69
C LEU A 114 18.41 -10.72 16.18
N VAL A 115 19.51 -10.35 15.53
CA VAL A 115 19.67 -10.49 14.08
C VAL A 115 20.51 -11.72 13.80
N ILE A 116 20.12 -12.52 12.80
CA ILE A 116 20.90 -13.68 12.35
C ILE A 116 22.16 -13.17 11.66
N ARG A 117 23.30 -13.48 12.25
CA ARG A 117 24.62 -13.05 11.79
C ARG A 117 24.98 -13.68 10.43
N PRO A 118 25.98 -13.13 9.71
CA PRO A 118 26.47 -13.69 8.44
C PRO A 118 26.99 -15.13 8.52
N ASP A 119 27.39 -15.59 9.72
CA ASP A 119 27.76 -16.98 9.99
C ASP A 119 26.55 -17.92 10.17
N GLY A 120 25.33 -17.39 10.11
CA GLY A 120 24.08 -18.10 10.28
C GLY A 120 23.71 -18.40 11.73
N LYS A 121 24.35 -17.74 12.70
CA LYS A 121 24.11 -17.96 14.12
C LYS A 121 23.42 -16.78 14.81
N ILE A 122 22.79 -17.07 15.94
CA ILE A 122 22.31 -16.08 16.91
C ILE A 122 23.04 -16.29 18.24
N THR A 123 23.35 -15.20 18.93
CA THR A 123 24.03 -15.25 20.22
C THR A 123 23.00 -15.02 21.32
N MET A 124 22.81 -16.01 22.18
CA MET A 124 21.91 -15.95 23.32
C MET A 124 22.70 -15.76 24.63
N PRO A 125 22.16 -15.00 25.60
CA PRO A 125 22.84 -14.78 26.88
C PRO A 125 23.04 -16.09 27.62
N ILE A 126 24.19 -16.27 28.29
CA ILE A 126 24.56 -17.46 29.10
C ILE A 126 24.86 -18.72 28.28
N LYS A 127 24.19 -18.93 27.13
CA LYS A 127 24.31 -20.14 26.31
C LYS A 127 25.17 -19.99 25.05
N GLY A 128 25.52 -18.76 24.68
CA GLY A 128 26.38 -18.49 23.52
C GLY A 128 25.64 -18.66 22.20
N ASP A 129 26.32 -19.23 21.21
CA ASP A 129 25.85 -19.21 19.82
C ASP A 129 25.02 -20.43 19.43
N PHE A 130 23.87 -20.18 18.80
CA PHE A 130 22.98 -21.19 18.21
C PHE A 130 22.93 -21.03 16.69
N LYS A 131 22.96 -22.15 15.96
CA LYS A 131 22.72 -22.14 14.51
C LYS A 131 21.23 -21.87 14.25
N ALA A 132 20.91 -20.81 13.53
CA ALA A 132 19.55 -20.41 13.20
C ALA A 132 19.28 -20.48 11.69
N ALA A 133 20.26 -20.15 10.86
CA ALA A 133 20.10 -20.15 9.41
C ALA A 133 19.75 -21.55 8.87
N GLY A 134 18.74 -21.60 8.01
CA GLY A 134 18.19 -22.82 7.41
C GLY A 134 17.27 -23.61 8.34
N MET A 135 16.99 -23.13 9.57
CA MET A 135 16.04 -23.77 10.47
C MET A 135 14.66 -23.08 10.41
N LYS A 136 13.61 -23.85 10.67
CA LYS A 136 12.28 -23.28 10.92
C LYS A 136 12.25 -22.62 12.30
N PRO A 137 11.50 -21.52 12.48
CA PRO A 137 11.38 -20.84 13.78
C PRO A 137 10.98 -21.77 14.93
N ALA A 138 10.03 -22.68 14.67
CA ALA A 138 9.58 -23.67 15.65
C ALA A 138 10.68 -24.66 16.06
N LEU A 139 11.56 -25.06 15.13
CA LEU A 139 12.68 -25.94 15.44
C LEU A 139 13.73 -25.21 16.29
N LEU A 140 14.03 -23.95 15.94
CA LEU A 140 14.95 -23.12 16.71
C LEU A 140 14.45 -22.91 18.15
N ALA A 141 13.14 -22.65 18.33
CA ALA A 141 12.52 -22.54 19.65
C ALA A 141 12.75 -23.78 20.52
N ASN A 142 12.55 -24.98 19.95
CA ASN A 142 12.78 -26.25 20.65
C ASN A 142 14.25 -26.45 21.04
N VAL A 143 15.18 -26.09 20.15
CA VAL A 143 16.63 -26.19 20.42
C VAL A 143 17.03 -25.26 21.56
N ILE A 144 16.52 -24.03 21.56
CA ILE A 144 16.77 -23.06 22.63
C ILE A 144 16.15 -23.56 23.94
N ALA A 145 14.88 -23.97 23.94
CA ALA A 145 14.21 -24.51 25.14
C ALA A 145 15.01 -25.66 25.76
N LYS A 146 15.46 -26.62 24.96
CA LYS A 146 16.29 -27.74 25.42
C LYS A 146 17.65 -27.28 25.96
N ALA A 147 18.25 -26.25 25.38
CA ALA A 147 19.53 -25.74 25.86
C ALA A 147 19.42 -24.97 27.18
N TYR A 148 18.27 -24.38 27.48
CA TYR A 148 18.02 -23.63 28.71
C TYR A 148 17.41 -24.45 29.85
N SER A 149 17.08 -25.73 29.61
CA SER A 149 16.45 -26.61 30.61
C SER A 149 17.32 -26.95 31.82
N ASP A 150 18.62 -26.64 31.77
CA ASP A 150 19.56 -26.79 32.89
C ASP A 150 19.55 -25.58 33.84
N ILE A 151 19.09 -24.42 33.37
CA ILE A 151 19.02 -23.18 34.17
C ILE A 151 17.58 -22.85 34.54
N LEU A 152 16.62 -23.13 33.66
CA LEU A 152 15.21 -22.80 33.81
C LEU A 152 14.38 -24.08 33.91
N SER A 153 13.40 -24.09 34.83
CA SER A 153 12.44 -25.19 34.94
C SER A 153 11.36 -25.02 33.87
N ASP A 154 11.21 -26.01 32.98
CA ASP A 154 10.23 -26.02 31.88
C ASP A 154 10.21 -24.73 31.03
N PRO A 155 11.30 -24.40 30.32
CA PRO A 155 11.38 -23.19 29.52
C PRO A 155 10.46 -23.26 28.30
N GLN A 156 9.37 -22.50 28.33
CA GLN A 156 8.49 -22.29 27.19
C GLN A 156 9.03 -21.11 26.35
N VAL A 157 9.52 -21.42 25.15
CA VAL A 157 10.19 -20.47 24.25
C VAL A 157 9.39 -20.29 22.96
N THR A 158 9.19 -19.04 22.57
CA THR A 158 8.60 -18.66 21.28
C THR A 158 9.62 -17.86 20.46
N VAL A 159 9.73 -18.17 19.18
CA VAL A 159 10.58 -17.43 18.24
C VAL A 159 9.68 -16.77 17.19
N ASN A 160 9.61 -15.45 17.24
CA ASN A 160 8.87 -14.63 16.29
C ASN A 160 9.83 -14.02 15.27
N VAL A 161 9.44 -13.96 14.00
CA VAL A 161 10.23 -13.30 12.95
C VAL A 161 9.69 -11.87 12.79
N ASN A 162 10.43 -10.89 13.29
CA ASN A 162 10.04 -9.47 13.23
C ASN A 162 10.30 -8.89 11.84
N LYS A 163 11.46 -9.22 11.26
CA LYS A 163 11.83 -8.84 9.90
C LYS A 163 12.46 -10.03 9.22
N PHE A 164 11.98 -10.34 8.03
CA PHE A 164 12.59 -11.31 7.15
C PHE A 164 13.28 -10.56 6.01
N SER A 165 14.51 -10.94 5.70
CA SER A 165 15.13 -10.47 4.47
C SER A 165 14.58 -11.33 3.33
N SER A 166 13.87 -10.70 2.39
CA SER A 166 13.50 -11.37 1.15
C SER A 166 14.23 -10.69 0.00
N HIS A 167 14.90 -11.49 -0.82
CA HIS A 167 15.53 -11.01 -2.06
C HIS A 167 14.55 -10.22 -2.93
N ILE A 168 13.27 -10.60 -2.89
CA ILE A 168 12.20 -9.89 -3.59
C ILE A 168 12.07 -8.44 -3.09
N THR A 169 12.07 -8.20 -1.78
CA THR A 169 12.00 -6.83 -1.24
C THR A 169 13.25 -6.00 -1.52
N GLU A 170 14.43 -6.64 -1.56
CA GLU A 170 15.68 -5.97 -1.94
C GLU A 170 15.67 -5.58 -3.41
N LEU A 171 15.25 -6.50 -4.29
CA LEU A 171 15.04 -6.23 -5.71
C LEU A 171 14.00 -5.13 -5.91
N GLN A 172 12.88 -5.17 -5.18
CA GLN A 172 11.84 -4.14 -5.23
C GLN A 172 12.40 -2.76 -4.87
N LYS A 173 13.23 -2.67 -3.82
CA LYS A 173 13.90 -1.42 -3.44
C LYS A 173 14.89 -0.98 -4.54
N ALA A 174 15.65 -1.90 -5.11
CA ALA A 174 16.63 -1.62 -6.15
C ALA A 174 16.00 -1.14 -7.48
N ILE A 175 14.81 -1.62 -7.83
CA ILE A 175 14.08 -1.18 -9.05
C ILE A 175 13.28 0.11 -8.85
N THR A 176 13.02 0.51 -7.59
CA THR A 176 12.21 1.68 -7.28
C THR A 176 13.05 2.94 -7.47
N ASN A 177 12.84 3.66 -8.58
CA ASN A 177 13.57 4.88 -8.94
C ASN A 177 12.74 6.14 -8.61
N SER A 178 13.40 7.19 -8.09
CA SER A 178 12.73 8.34 -7.45
C SER A 178 11.78 9.20 -8.31
N PRO A 179 11.78 9.22 -9.67
CA PRO A 179 10.73 9.91 -10.41
C PRO A 179 9.64 9.01 -11.02
N ARG A 180 9.87 7.68 -11.17
CA ARG A 180 8.94 6.76 -11.86
C ARG A 180 8.52 5.54 -11.02
N GLY A 181 8.90 5.48 -9.75
CA GLY A 181 8.60 4.34 -8.89
C GLY A 181 9.20 3.06 -9.45
N GLN A 182 8.38 2.02 -9.61
CA GLN A 182 8.78 0.69 -10.12
C GLN A 182 8.67 0.58 -11.65
N ALA A 183 8.97 1.66 -12.36
CA ALA A 183 8.88 1.68 -13.81
C ALA A 183 10.19 2.14 -14.46
N ARG A 184 10.52 1.53 -15.59
CA ARG A 184 11.68 1.90 -16.42
C ARG A 184 11.22 2.23 -17.83
N LEU A 185 11.57 3.44 -18.28
CA LEU A 185 11.42 3.82 -19.67
C LEU A 185 12.52 3.14 -20.49
N CYS A 186 12.13 2.34 -21.46
CA CYS A 186 12.99 1.68 -22.41
C CYS A 186 12.70 2.24 -23.81
N ILE A 187 13.76 2.57 -24.54
CA ILE A 187 13.67 2.94 -25.95
C ILE A 187 14.09 1.73 -26.76
N ILE A 188 13.30 1.38 -27.77
CA ILE A 188 13.62 0.26 -28.65
C ILE A 188 14.74 0.70 -29.58
N ALA A 189 15.89 0.03 -29.46
CA ALA A 189 17.03 0.22 -30.34
C ALA A 189 16.87 -0.58 -31.64
N PRO A 190 17.55 -0.19 -32.73
CA PRO A 190 17.57 -0.94 -33.98
C PRO A 190 18.19 -2.34 -33.86
#